data_AF-A0A9J6BBR8-F1
#
_entry.id   AF-A0A9J6BBR8-F1
#
_cell.length_a   1.000
_cell.length_b   1.000
_cell.length_c   1.000
_cell.angle_alpha   90.00
_cell.angle_beta   90.00
_cell.angle_gamma   90.00
#
_symmetry.space_group_name_H-M   'P 1'
#
loop_
_entity.id
_entity.type
_entity.pdbx_description
1 polymer ?
#
loop_
_entity_poly.entity_id
_entity_poly.type
_entity_poly.pdbx_seq_one_letter_code
_entity_poly.pdbx_strand_id
1 'polypeptide(L)'
;MNDGYAFPWYPICYGMDKDTPPVSECCELAALVYSYDSRHTCSQECLLDGGKACCYDLCFLDTHKILTPNGINSEGLYNAFSYGKEMTSEMSEVLSNAMKLCLPLFNQGNGFTCNIPNGLFYVTKCIVRETFKNCPNYTISESCDELKRLLSACIEKTTPRP
;
A
#
# COMPACT_ATOMS: atom_id res chain seq x y z
N MET A 1 -0.92 7.58 20.48
CA MET A 1 -0.46 6.19 20.23
C MET A 1 -0.36 6.07 18.72
N ASN A 2 0.87 5.91 18.22
CA ASN A 2 1.18 5.84 16.79
C ASN A 2 1.08 4.37 16.38
N ASP A 3 -0.12 3.97 16.00
CA ASP A 3 -0.35 2.62 15.52
C ASP A 3 -0.16 2.68 13.99
N GLY A 4 0.97 2.17 13.49
CA GLY A 4 1.22 2.05 12.06
C GLY A 4 0.15 1.17 11.41
N TYR A 5 -0.83 1.78 10.74
CA TYR A 5 -2.02 1.09 10.24
C TYR A 5 -1.95 0.77 8.77
N ALA A 6 -1.65 -0.48 8.47
CA ALA A 6 -1.51 -0.88 7.10
C ALA A 6 -2.61 -1.79 6.58
N PHE A 7 -2.67 -1.90 5.25
CA PHE A 7 -3.55 -2.80 4.50
C PHE A 7 -3.61 -4.21 5.12
N PRO A 8 -4.72 -4.95 5.04
CA PRO A 8 -4.85 -6.30 5.62
C PRO A 8 -3.83 -7.35 5.12
N TRP A 9 -3.02 -7.06 4.09
CA TRP A 9 -1.88 -7.91 3.68
C TRP A 9 -0.54 -7.52 4.31
N TYR A 10 -0.44 -6.38 5.02
CA TYR A 10 0.75 -6.04 5.80
C TYR A 10 1.16 -7.18 6.73
N PRO A 11 0.26 -7.83 7.49
CA PRO A 11 0.62 -8.98 8.33
C PRO A 11 1.17 -10.20 7.57
N ILE A 12 0.93 -10.33 6.25
CA ILE A 12 1.39 -11.48 5.44
C ILE A 12 2.89 -11.34 5.13
N CYS A 13 3.37 -10.12 4.92
CA CYS A 13 4.81 -9.84 4.84
C CYS A 13 5.42 -9.54 6.20
N TYR A 14 4.59 -9.10 7.14
CA TYR A 14 4.97 -8.66 8.47
C TYR A 14 4.46 -9.69 9.48
N GLY A 15 5.07 -10.88 9.50
CA GLY A 15 5.14 -11.68 10.72
C GLY A 15 6.10 -11.01 11.71
N MET A 16 5.87 -9.74 12.03
CA MET A 16 6.84 -8.91 12.70
C MET A 16 6.73 -9.07 14.20
N ASP A 17 7.83 -9.52 14.78
CA ASP A 17 8.13 -9.30 16.18
C ASP A 17 7.98 -7.81 16.50
N LYS A 18 7.59 -7.53 17.76
CA LYS A 18 7.32 -6.18 18.28
C LYS A 18 8.47 -5.18 18.09
N ASP A 19 9.66 -5.68 17.76
CA ASP A 19 10.89 -4.91 17.62
C ASP A 19 11.13 -4.40 16.18
N THR A 20 10.29 -4.78 15.20
CA THR A 20 10.46 -4.26 13.83
C THR A 20 9.88 -2.85 13.71
N PRO A 21 10.65 -1.85 13.24
CA PRO A 21 10.15 -0.48 13.16
C PRO A 21 9.01 -0.38 12.12
N PRO A 22 8.03 0.51 12.35
CA PRO A 22 7.04 0.83 11.34
C PRO A 22 7.74 1.42 10.10
N VAL A 23 7.21 1.14 8.92
CA VAL A 23 7.80 1.59 7.65
C VAL A 23 8.00 3.11 7.60
N SER A 24 7.11 3.86 8.25
CA SER A 24 7.18 5.32 8.39
C SER A 24 8.40 5.83 9.15
N GLU A 25 9.05 5.02 10.00
CA GLU A 25 10.30 5.39 10.68
C GLU A 25 11.52 5.19 9.78
N CYS A 26 11.42 4.32 8.78
CA CYS A 26 12.52 4.00 7.86
C CYS A 26 12.46 4.79 6.56
N CYS A 27 11.26 5.16 6.14
CA CYS A 27 11.04 6.02 5.00
C CYS A 27 9.70 6.70 5.23
N GLU A 28 9.64 8.02 5.07
CA GLU A 28 8.36 8.72 4.97
C GLU A 28 7.65 8.32 3.68
N LEU A 29 7.13 7.10 3.61
CA LEU A 29 6.34 6.67 2.48
C LEU A 29 5.09 7.55 2.39
N ALA A 30 4.80 7.91 1.14
CA ALA A 30 3.46 8.26 0.71
C ALA A 30 2.51 7.11 1.16
N ALA A 31 1.48 7.45 1.93
CA ALA A 31 0.67 6.51 2.66
C ALA A 31 -0.04 5.49 1.75
N LEU A 32 0.36 4.22 1.82
CA LEU A 32 -0.57 3.07 1.68
C LEU A 32 -1.07 2.59 3.07
N VAL A 33 -0.86 3.45 4.06
CA VAL A 33 -1.47 3.38 5.37
C VAL A 33 -2.82 4.04 5.16
N TYR A 34 -3.92 3.33 5.43
CA TYR A 34 -5.21 3.98 5.56
C TYR A 34 -4.99 5.24 6.39
N SER A 35 -5.11 6.43 5.79
CA SER A 35 -5.03 7.65 6.58
C SER A 35 -6.06 7.48 7.69
N TYR A 36 -5.72 7.95 8.89
CA TYR A 36 -6.61 7.79 10.03
C TYR A 36 -8.04 8.24 9.66
N ASP A 37 -8.16 9.29 8.84
CA ASP A 37 -9.42 9.83 8.35
C ASP A 37 -10.14 8.92 7.33
N SER A 38 -9.45 8.36 6.33
CA SER A 38 -10.07 7.41 5.39
C SER A 38 -10.46 6.12 6.10
N ARG A 39 -9.64 5.64 7.05
CA ARG A 39 -10.00 4.46 7.87
C ARG A 39 -11.14 4.75 8.80
N HIS A 40 -11.14 5.91 9.46
CA HIS A 40 -12.17 6.26 10.42
C HIS A 40 -13.52 6.35 9.72
N THR A 41 -13.57 7.05 8.59
CA THR A 41 -14.77 7.14 7.75
C THR A 41 -15.25 5.77 7.31
N CYS A 42 -14.39 4.97 6.67
CA CYS A 42 -14.75 3.61 6.25
C CYS A 42 -15.04 2.68 7.43
N SER A 43 -14.47 2.92 8.62
CA SER A 43 -14.74 2.12 9.81
C SER A 43 -16.12 2.37 10.37
N GLN A 44 -16.60 3.61 10.37
CA GLN A 44 -17.96 3.92 10.78
C GLN A 44 -18.97 3.27 9.84
N GLU A 45 -18.70 3.31 8.52
CA GLU A 45 -19.56 2.66 7.53
C GLU A 45 -19.55 1.13 7.64
N CYS A 46 -18.38 0.53 7.84
CA CYS A 46 -18.23 -0.92 7.90
C CYS A 46 -18.57 -1.56 9.25
N LEU A 47 -18.53 -0.79 10.35
CA LEU A 47 -19.06 -1.22 11.65
C LEU A 47 -20.56 -1.51 11.58
N LEU A 48 -21.29 -0.79 10.73
CA LEU A 48 -22.72 -1.01 10.49
C LEU A 48 -23.01 -2.30 9.70
N ASP A 49 -22.03 -2.84 8.95
CA ASP A 49 -22.13 -4.14 8.23
C ASP A 49 -21.47 -5.31 8.99
N GLY A 50 -21.23 -5.15 10.29
CA GLY A 50 -20.65 -6.19 11.15
C GLY A 50 -19.14 -6.38 11.00
N GLY A 51 -18.41 -5.38 10.50
CA GLY A 51 -16.95 -5.31 10.57
C GLY A 51 -16.21 -6.29 9.66
N LYS A 52 -16.79 -6.68 8.52
CA LYS A 52 -16.13 -7.58 7.56
C LYS A 52 -14.85 -6.92 7.02
N ALA A 53 -13.72 -7.62 7.08
CA ALA A 53 -12.42 -7.13 6.60
C ALA A 53 -12.48 -6.56 5.17
N CYS A 54 -13.25 -7.22 4.30
CA CYS A 54 -13.47 -6.81 2.91
C CYS A 54 -14.18 -5.45 2.73
N CYS A 55 -14.98 -5.01 3.70
CA CYS A 55 -15.75 -3.77 3.59
C CYS A 55 -14.82 -2.55 3.60
N TYR A 56 -13.79 -2.57 4.46
CA TYR A 56 -12.82 -1.48 4.58
C TYR A 56 -12.08 -1.25 3.27
N ASP A 57 -11.62 -2.33 2.65
CA ASP A 57 -10.89 -2.26 1.39
C ASP A 57 -11.79 -1.71 0.28
N LEU A 58 -13.04 -2.18 0.16
CA LEU A 58 -13.97 -1.68 -0.86
C LEU A 58 -14.32 -0.20 -0.66
N CYS A 59 -14.59 0.23 0.57
CA CYS A 59 -14.86 1.64 0.88
C CYS A 59 -13.66 2.55 0.52
N PHE A 60 -12.44 2.10 0.83
CA PHE A 60 -11.23 2.85 0.49
C PHE A 60 -11.06 2.98 -1.03
N LEU A 61 -11.25 1.88 -1.76
CA LEU A 61 -11.16 1.88 -3.22
C LEU A 61 -12.18 2.81 -3.87
N ASP A 62 -13.39 2.89 -3.33
CA ASP A 62 -14.44 3.79 -3.82
C ASP A 62 -14.14 5.25 -3.48
N THR A 63 -13.76 5.54 -2.23
CA THR A 63 -13.39 6.88 -1.75
C THR A 63 -12.32 7.53 -2.63
N HIS A 64 -11.31 6.74 -3.02
CA HIS A 64 -10.21 7.21 -3.86
C HIS A 64 -10.44 6.94 -5.35
N LYS A 65 -11.59 6.39 -5.74
CA LYS A 65 -11.95 6.04 -7.12
C LYS A 65 -10.85 5.24 -7.83
N ILE A 66 -10.25 4.28 -7.13
CA ILE A 66 -9.09 3.50 -7.60
C ILE A 66 -9.50 2.51 -8.70
N LEU A 67 -10.70 1.94 -8.62
CA LEU A 67 -11.21 0.98 -9.58
C LEU A 67 -12.29 1.59 -10.47
N THR A 68 -12.25 1.24 -11.74
CA THR A 68 -13.26 1.57 -12.76
C THR A 68 -13.66 0.30 -13.49
N PRO A 69 -14.75 0.32 -14.29
CA PRO A 69 -15.09 -0.81 -15.16
C PRO A 69 -13.97 -1.20 -16.14
N ASN A 70 -13.05 -0.27 -16.44
CA ASN A 70 -11.95 -0.48 -17.39
C ASN A 70 -10.62 -0.86 -16.70
N GLY A 71 -10.62 -1.08 -15.39
CA GLY A 71 -9.42 -1.41 -14.60
C GLY A 71 -9.03 -0.30 -13.61
N ILE A 72 -7.74 -0.18 -13.33
CA ILE A 72 -7.21 0.78 -12.35
C ILE A 72 -7.26 2.21 -12.90
N ASN A 73 -7.89 3.12 -12.15
CA ASN A 73 -7.69 4.55 -12.29
C ASN A 73 -6.37 4.94 -11.65
N SER A 74 -5.36 5.23 -12.48
CA SER A 74 -4.01 5.55 -12.02
C SER A 74 -3.96 6.86 -11.23
N GLU A 75 -4.82 7.84 -11.53
CA GLU A 75 -4.91 9.08 -10.77
C GLU A 75 -5.49 8.84 -9.38
N GLY A 76 -6.58 8.06 -9.29
CA GLY A 76 -7.17 7.66 -8.02
C GLY A 76 -6.19 6.88 -7.13
N LEU A 77 -5.42 5.97 -7.75
CA LEU A 77 -4.37 5.24 -7.06
C LEU A 77 -3.25 6.18 -6.58
N TYR A 78 -2.76 7.09 -7.42
CA TYR A 78 -1.74 8.06 -7.03
C TYR A 78 -2.20 8.92 -5.86
N ASN A 79 -3.44 9.44 -5.94
CA ASN A 79 -4.06 10.25 -4.89
C ASN A 79 -4.23 9.47 -3.58
N ALA A 80 -4.48 8.17 -3.66
CA ALA A 80 -4.54 7.32 -2.47
C ALA A 80 -3.17 7.21 -1.79
N PHE A 81 -2.10 7.02 -2.56
CA PHE A 81 -0.73 6.97 -2.04
C PHE A 81 -0.26 8.33 -1.50
N SER A 82 -0.68 9.44 -2.11
CA SER A 82 -0.28 10.78 -1.70
C SER A 82 -1.18 11.42 -0.63
N TYR A 83 -2.25 10.73 -0.22
CA TYR A 83 -3.26 11.32 0.66
C TYR A 83 -2.69 11.73 2.03
N GLY A 84 -3.09 12.93 2.48
CA GLY A 84 -2.83 13.39 3.86
C GLY A 84 -1.38 13.79 4.15
N LYS A 85 -0.49 13.84 3.16
CA LYS A 85 0.88 14.32 3.33
C LYS A 85 1.31 15.22 2.17
N GLU A 86 1.99 16.31 2.49
CA GLU A 86 2.74 17.07 1.51
C GLU A 86 3.95 16.23 1.07
N MET A 87 3.89 15.64 -0.12
CA MET A 87 5.04 14.94 -0.68
C MET A 87 6.04 15.94 -1.24
N THR A 88 7.32 15.70 -0.95
CA THR A 88 8.41 16.39 -1.66
C THR A 88 8.38 16.03 -3.15
N SER A 89 8.94 16.89 -3.99
CA SER A 89 9.05 16.61 -5.43
C SER A 89 9.80 15.30 -5.72
N GLU A 90 10.84 14.98 -4.92
CA GLU A 90 11.62 13.74 -5.04
C GLU A 90 10.77 12.50 -4.70
N MET A 91 10.01 12.53 -3.60
CA MET A 91 9.13 11.42 -3.23
C MET A 91 8.01 11.22 -4.26
N SER A 92 7.46 12.32 -4.78
CA SER A 92 6.46 12.30 -5.85
C SER A 92 6.98 11.63 -7.12
N GLU A 93 8.23 11.91 -7.51
CA GLU A 93 8.89 11.27 -8.65
C GLU A 93 9.10 9.77 -8.41
N VAL A 94 9.57 9.39 -7.22
CA VAL A 94 9.77 7.99 -6.82
C VAL A 94 8.45 7.22 -6.88
N LEU A 95 7.37 7.76 -6.32
CA LEU A 95 6.03 7.16 -6.38
C LEU A 95 5.55 7.02 -7.83
N SER A 96 5.71 8.07 -8.65
CA SER A 96 5.29 8.06 -10.06
C SER A 96 6.02 6.98 -10.86
N ASN A 97 7.32 6.81 -10.62
CA ASN A 97 8.14 5.79 -11.27
C ASN A 97 7.76 4.37 -10.80
N ALA A 98 7.50 4.20 -9.50
CA ALA A 98 6.97 2.95 -8.95
C ALA A 98 5.63 2.57 -9.60
N MET A 99 4.70 3.53 -9.74
CA MET A 99 3.40 3.29 -10.39
C MET A 99 3.55 2.86 -11.85
N LYS A 100 4.39 3.56 -12.64
CA LYS A 100 4.66 3.19 -14.04
C LYS A 100 5.18 1.76 -14.17
N LEU A 101 6.07 1.33 -13.27
CA LEU A 101 6.61 -0.03 -13.28
C LEU A 101 5.56 -1.08 -12.89
N CYS A 102 4.71 -0.76 -11.93
CA CYS A 102 3.88 -1.75 -11.26
C CYS A 102 2.47 -1.91 -11.85
N LEU A 103 1.90 -0.88 -12.49
CA LEU A 103 0.56 -0.94 -13.10
C LEU A 103 0.34 -2.12 -14.07
N PRO A 104 1.31 -2.53 -14.91
CA PRO A 104 1.16 -3.69 -15.79
C PRO A 104 0.85 -5.01 -15.06
N LEU A 105 1.21 -5.13 -13.78
CA LEU A 105 0.92 -6.32 -12.96
C LEU A 105 -0.57 -6.54 -12.72
N PHE A 106 -1.42 -5.53 -12.94
CA PHE A 106 -2.87 -5.66 -12.79
C PHE A 106 -3.43 -6.79 -13.64
N ASN A 107 -2.96 -6.90 -14.89
CA ASN A 107 -3.43 -7.90 -15.85
C ASN A 107 -2.92 -9.32 -15.56
N GLN A 108 -2.00 -9.47 -14.60
CA GLN A 108 -1.43 -10.76 -14.20
C GLN A 108 -2.17 -11.39 -13.01
N GLY A 109 -3.11 -10.66 -12.41
CA GLY A 109 -3.94 -11.16 -11.31
C GLY A 109 -5.19 -11.86 -11.80
N ASN A 110 -5.29 -13.17 -11.54
CA ASN A 110 -6.49 -13.95 -11.81
C ASN A 110 -7.43 -13.97 -10.61
N GLY A 111 -8.73 -13.82 -10.87
CA GLY A 111 -9.78 -13.90 -9.86
C GLY A 111 -9.89 -12.67 -8.96
N PHE A 112 -10.64 -12.83 -7.88
CA PHE A 112 -11.00 -11.75 -6.98
C PHE A 112 -10.88 -12.22 -5.53
N THR A 113 -10.44 -11.32 -4.65
CA THR A 113 -10.54 -11.47 -3.20
C THR A 113 -11.42 -10.33 -2.72
N CYS A 114 -12.48 -10.61 -1.95
CA CYS A 114 -13.39 -9.56 -1.48
C CYS A 114 -14.03 -8.71 -2.61
N ASN A 115 -14.29 -9.29 -3.80
CA ASN A 115 -14.70 -8.57 -5.03
C ASN A 115 -13.67 -7.56 -5.56
N ILE A 116 -12.44 -7.59 -5.05
CA ILE A 116 -11.31 -6.77 -5.52
C ILE A 116 -10.48 -7.63 -6.47
N PRO A 117 -10.18 -7.16 -7.69
CA PRO A 117 -9.34 -7.91 -8.63
C PRO A 117 -7.99 -8.22 -8.00
N ASN A 118 -7.53 -9.48 -8.11
CA ASN A 118 -6.28 -9.88 -7.48
C ASN A 118 -5.06 -9.09 -8.00
N GLY A 119 -5.16 -8.59 -9.24
CA GLY A 119 -4.15 -7.75 -9.87
C GLY A 119 -3.91 -6.44 -9.12
N LEU A 120 -4.93 -5.90 -8.44
CA LEU A 120 -4.76 -4.68 -7.66
C LEU A 120 -3.80 -4.91 -6.49
N PHE A 121 -3.88 -6.06 -5.81
CA PHE A 121 -2.96 -6.39 -4.73
C PHE A 121 -1.50 -6.50 -5.22
N TYR A 122 -1.29 -7.01 -6.44
CA TYR A 122 0.05 -7.06 -7.04
C TYR A 122 0.60 -5.67 -7.33
N VAL A 123 -0.23 -4.80 -7.93
CA VAL A 123 0.12 -3.42 -8.20
C VAL A 123 0.48 -2.69 -6.91
N THR A 124 -0.37 -2.74 -5.89
CA THR A 124 -0.15 -2.04 -4.62
C THR A 124 1.12 -2.52 -3.92
N LYS A 125 1.35 -3.84 -3.85
CA LYS A 125 2.57 -4.40 -3.25
C LYS A 125 3.82 -3.97 -3.98
N CYS A 126 3.80 -4.04 -5.31
CA CYS A 126 4.92 -3.60 -6.13
C CYS A 126 5.22 -2.10 -5.91
N ILE A 127 4.20 -1.23 -5.86
CA ILE A 127 4.41 0.20 -5.64
C ILE A 127 5.07 0.45 -4.27
N VAL A 128 4.61 -0.21 -3.20
CA VAL A 128 5.25 -0.08 -1.88
C VAL A 128 6.71 -0.51 -1.94
N ARG A 129 7.00 -1.65 -2.56
CA ARG A 129 8.38 -2.14 -2.72
C ARG A 129 9.26 -1.09 -3.40
N GLU A 130 8.84 -0.62 -4.56
CA GLU A 130 9.64 0.28 -5.38
C GLU A 130 9.78 1.66 -4.75
N THR A 131 8.72 2.15 -4.09
CA THR A 131 8.79 3.43 -3.37
C THR A 131 9.74 3.33 -2.19
N PHE A 132 9.65 2.26 -1.40
CA PHE A 132 10.53 2.04 -0.25
C PHE A 132 11.99 1.80 -0.66
N LYS A 133 12.20 1.02 -1.73
CA LYS A 133 13.53 0.74 -2.29
C LYS A 133 14.26 2.01 -2.70
N ASN A 134 13.54 2.95 -3.32
CA ASN A 134 14.07 4.19 -3.89
C ASN A 134 13.78 5.42 -3.03
N CYS A 135 13.47 5.23 -1.73
CA CYS A 135 13.13 6.33 -0.84
C CYS A 135 14.28 7.33 -0.70
N PRO A 136 14.06 8.64 -1.00
CA PRO A 136 15.11 9.65 -0.95
C PRO A 136 15.57 9.96 0.49
N ASN A 137 14.65 9.93 1.46
CA ASN A 137 14.92 10.23 2.87
C ASN A 137 14.94 8.96 3.72
N TYR A 138 15.61 7.92 3.22
CA TYR A 138 15.68 6.64 3.93
C TYR A 138 16.54 6.74 5.20
N THR A 139 15.99 6.32 6.33
CA THR A 139 16.71 6.24 7.61
C THR A 139 17.65 5.04 7.60
N ILE A 140 18.96 5.31 7.62
CA ILE A 140 19.98 4.26 7.66
C ILE A 140 20.10 3.71 9.08
N SER A 141 19.65 2.47 9.28
CA SER A 141 19.80 1.70 10.52
C SER A 141 19.68 0.20 10.24
N GLU A 142 20.26 -0.63 11.11
CA GLU A 142 20.18 -2.09 11.00
C GLU A 142 18.72 -2.59 10.94
N SER A 143 17.86 -2.01 11.77
CA SER A 143 16.43 -2.30 11.82
C SER A 143 15.68 -1.92 10.53
N CYS A 144 16.03 -0.79 9.92
CA CYS A 144 15.43 -0.38 8.65
C CYS A 144 15.95 -1.20 7.46
N ASP A 145 17.23 -1.56 7.47
CA ASP A 145 17.83 -2.39 6.41
C ASP A 145 17.27 -3.81 6.43
N GLU A 146 17.05 -4.37 7.62
CA GLU A 146 16.37 -5.64 7.79
C GLU A 146 14.91 -5.55 7.30
N LEU A 147 14.19 -4.48 7.65
CA LEU A 147 12.84 -4.22 7.14
C LEU A 147 12.81 -4.17 5.61
N LYS A 148 13.76 -3.48 4.98
CA LYS A 148 13.91 -3.38 3.51
C LYS A 148 14.15 -4.73 2.87
N ARG A 149 14.97 -5.58 3.49
CA ARG A 149 15.25 -6.94 3.04
C ARG A 149 14.01 -7.84 3.14
N LEU A 150 13.33 -7.83 4.28
CA LEU A 150 12.11 -8.61 4.52
C LEU A 150 10.98 -8.23 3.56
N LEU A 151 10.76 -6.92 3.36
CA LEU A 151 9.79 -6.39 2.40
C LEU A 151 10.08 -6.89 0.98
N SER A 152 11.33 -6.74 0.54
CA SER A 152 11.75 -7.16 -0.79
C SER A 152 11.51 -8.66 -1.00
N ALA A 153 11.96 -9.49 -0.05
CA ALA A 153 11.81 -10.94 -0.12
C ALA A 153 10.34 -11.40 -0.08
N CYS A 154 9.48 -10.76 0.72
CA CYS A 154 8.07 -11.11 0.75
C CYS A 154 7.35 -10.75 -0.55
N ILE A 155 7.63 -9.56 -1.09
CA ILE A 155 6.96 -9.09 -2.30
C ILE A 155 7.40 -9.92 -3.50
N GLU A 156 8.67 -10.34 -3.59
CA GLU A 156 9.15 -11.29 -4.59
C GLU A 156 8.46 -12.66 -4.53
N LYS A 157 8.09 -13.13 -3.33
CA LYS A 157 7.36 -14.40 -3.17
C LYS A 157 5.88 -14.30 -3.50
N THR A 158 5.29 -13.11 -3.34
CA THR A 158 3.83 -12.92 -3.39
C THR A 158 3.34 -12.11 -4.58
N THR A 159 4.25 -11.73 -5.48
CA THR A 159 3.97 -10.92 -6.66
C THR A 159 4.72 -11.49 -7.87
N PRO A 160 4.06 -11.67 -9.02
CA PRO A 160 4.74 -11.95 -10.28
C PRO A 160 5.82 -10.88 -10.58
N ARG A 161 6.89 -11.27 -11.27
CA ARG A 161 7.90 -10.31 -11.74
C ARG A 161 7.30 -9.48 -12.90
N PRO A 162 7.51 -8.15 -12.93
CA PRO A 162 7.25 -7.33 -14.11
C PRO A 162 7.97 -7.86 -15.35
#